data_AF-A0A934A804-F1
#
_entry.id   AF-A0A934A804-F1
#
_cell.length_a   1.000
_cell.length_b   1.000
_cell.length_c   1.000
_cell.angle_alpha   90.00
_cell.angle_beta   90.00
_cell.angle_gamma   90.00
#
_symmetry.space_group_name_H-M   'P 1'
#
loop_
_entity.id
_entity.type
_entity.pdbx_description
1 polymer ?
#
loop_
_entity_poly.entity_id
_entity_poly.type
_entity_poly.pdbx_seq_one_letter_code
_entity_poly.pdbx_strand_id
1 'polypeptide(L)'
;MPRIVFFGLKGGVGRSTAMAMLAYDLARTGKRVLLIDFDLESPGLSGLLLPPDRFADFGMVDWFIEDAVGQGDAVFDRKSLPRSLR
;
A
#
# COMPACT_ATOMS: atom_id res chain seq x y z
N MET A 1 8.05 -16.72 -5.72
CA MET A 1 7.01 -16.25 -4.77
C MET A 1 5.71 -16.07 -5.55
N PRO A 2 4.59 -16.68 -5.13
CA PRO A 2 3.32 -16.53 -5.85
C PRO A 2 2.84 -15.08 -5.81
N ARG A 3 2.25 -14.62 -6.91
CA ARG A 3 1.71 -13.26 -7.09
C ARG A 3 0.28 -13.36 -7.60
N ILE A 4 -0.64 -12.70 -6.90
CA ILE A 4 -2.09 -12.69 -7.21
C ILE A 4 -2.45 -11.23 -7.49
N VAL A 5 -3.14 -10.98 -8.59
CA VAL A 5 -3.51 -9.63 -9.03
C VAL A 5 -5.02 -9.54 -9.15
N PHE A 6 -5.61 -8.57 -8.44
CA PHE A 6 -7.02 -8.21 -8.53
C PHE A 6 -7.12 -6.97 -9.43
N PHE A 7 -7.55 -7.15 -10.68
CA PHE A 7 -7.66 -6.07 -11.65
C PHE A 7 -9.08 -5.93 -12.19
N GLY A 8 -9.41 -4.75 -12.73
CA GLY A 8 -10.66 -4.52 -13.44
C GLY A 8 -10.86 -3.05 -13.78
N LEU A 9 -11.70 -2.77 -14.77
CA LEU A 9 -11.92 -1.41 -15.27
C LEU A 9 -13.02 -0.65 -14.52
N LYS A 10 -14.01 -1.37 -13.97
CA LYS A 10 -15.15 -0.75 -13.28
C LYS A 10 -14.84 -0.51 -11.80
N GLY A 11 -14.98 0.71 -11.31
CA GLY A 11 -14.90 1.03 -9.89
C GLY A 11 -16.03 0.41 -9.07
N GLY A 12 -15.80 0.19 -7.77
CA GLY A 12 -16.87 -0.19 -6.82
C GLY A 12 -17.37 -1.64 -6.90
N VAL A 13 -16.65 -2.55 -7.57
CA VAL A 13 -17.04 -3.98 -7.67
C VAL A 13 -16.50 -4.85 -6.53
N GLY A 14 -15.85 -4.26 -5.52
CA GLY A 14 -15.34 -4.98 -4.34
C GLY A 14 -13.95 -5.63 -4.50
N ARG A 15 -13.12 -5.19 -5.46
CA ARG A 15 -11.77 -5.75 -5.68
C ARG A 15 -10.89 -5.65 -4.44
N SER A 16 -10.74 -4.45 -3.88
CA SER A 16 -9.91 -4.21 -2.69
C SER A 16 -10.43 -4.99 -1.48
N THR A 17 -11.75 -5.12 -1.36
CA THR A 17 -12.40 -5.95 -0.34
C THR A 17 -12.04 -7.43 -0.50
N ALA A 18 -12.17 -7.99 -1.71
CA ALA A 18 -11.83 -9.39 -1.97
C ALA A 18 -10.35 -9.67 -1.72
N MET A 19 -9.46 -8.76 -2.13
CA MET A 19 -8.02 -8.83 -1.88
C MET A 19 -7.70 -8.84 -0.38
N ALA A 20 -8.32 -7.95 0.41
CA ALA A 20 -8.14 -7.88 1.84
C ALA A 20 -8.63 -9.15 2.56
N MET A 21 -9.78 -9.69 2.16
CA MET A 21 -10.32 -10.93 2.73
C MET A 21 -9.42 -12.14 2.43
N LEU A 22 -8.92 -12.27 1.20
CA LEU A 22 -7.97 -13.32 0.84
C LEU A 22 -6.67 -13.20 1.64
N ALA A 23 -6.14 -11.98 1.76
CA ALA A 23 -4.94 -11.73 2.54
C ALA A 23 -5.11 -12.09 4.02
N TYR A 24 -6.25 -11.74 4.60
CA TYR A 24 -6.59 -12.09 5.98
C TYR A 24 -6.62 -13.60 6.18
N ASP A 25 -7.27 -14.35 5.28
CA ASP A 25 -7.31 -15.82 5.35
C ASP A 25 -5.91 -16.44 5.22
N LEU A 26 -5.12 -16.00 4.24
CA LEU A 26 -3.74 -16.45 4.07
C LEU A 26 -2.87 -16.14 5.30
N ALA A 27 -3.00 -14.94 5.88
CA ALA A 27 -2.29 -14.58 7.10
C ALA A 27 -2.68 -15.48 8.28
N ARG A 28 -3.97 -15.81 8.44
CA ARG A 28 -4.47 -16.72 9.48
C ARG A 28 -3.94 -18.15 9.35
N THR A 29 -3.58 -18.58 8.14
CA THR A 29 -2.93 -19.89 7.90
C THR A 29 -1.40 -19.84 8.08
N GLY A 30 -0.87 -18.75 8.66
CA GLY A 30 0.55 -18.59 8.97
C GLY A 30 1.41 -18.14 7.78
N LYS A 31 0.79 -17.68 6.67
CA LYS A 31 1.55 -17.12 5.54
C LYS A 31 1.92 -15.67 5.82
N ARG A 32 3.10 -15.27 5.33
CA ARG A 32 3.48 -13.86 5.24
C ARG A 32 2.93 -13.30 3.92
N VAL A 33 2.08 -12.31 4.01
CA VAL A 33 1.38 -11.72 2.86
C VAL A 33 1.77 -10.25 2.73
N LEU A 34 2.16 -9.83 1.54
CA LEU A 34 2.37 -8.43 1.18
C LEU A 34 1.22 -8.00 0.28
N LEU A 35 0.58 -6.89 0.63
CA LEU A 35 -0.46 -6.25 -0.17
C LEU A 35 0.10 -4.96 -0.73
N ILE A 36 -0.18 -4.70 -2.01
CA ILE A 36 0.22 -3.48 -2.69
C ILE A 36 -1.02 -2.91 -3.37
N ASP A 37 -1.36 -1.67 -3.04
CA ASP A 37 -2.43 -0.92 -3.71
C ASP A 37 -1.84 -0.18 -4.91
N PHE A 38 -2.26 -0.56 -6.11
CA PHE A 38 -1.88 0.11 -7.36
C PHE A 38 -3.01 0.97 -7.93
N ASP A 39 -4.08 1.21 -7.15
CA ASP A 39 -5.12 2.18 -7.51
C ASP A 39 -4.65 3.59 -7.15
N LEU A 40 -4.18 4.34 -8.15
CA LEU A 40 -3.68 5.70 -7.97
C LEU A 40 -4.80 6.75 -7.90
N GLU A 41 -6.00 6.40 -8.35
CA GLU A 41 -7.15 7.32 -8.37
C GLU A 41 -7.86 7.31 -7.01
N SER A 42 -8.01 6.12 -6.42
CA SER A 42 -8.75 5.95 -5.17
C SER A 42 -8.22 4.76 -4.35
N PRO A 43 -7.03 4.89 -3.72
CA PRO A 43 -6.46 3.82 -2.92
C PRO A 43 -7.36 3.53 -1.70
N GLY A 44 -7.56 2.24 -1.42
CA GLY A 44 -8.55 1.79 -0.43
C GLY A 44 -8.03 0.77 0.57
N LEU A 45 -6.87 0.14 0.32
CA LEU A 45 -6.40 -0.95 1.18
C LEU A 45 -6.06 -0.51 2.60
N SER A 46 -5.39 0.65 2.77
CA SER A 46 -5.01 1.15 4.10
C SER A 46 -6.24 1.37 4.99
N GLY A 47 -7.29 2.01 4.48
CA GLY A 47 -8.51 2.24 5.24
C GLY A 47 -9.32 0.99 5.55
N LEU A 48 -9.13 -0.09 4.79
CA LEU A 48 -9.78 -1.36 5.06
C LEU A 48 -9.02 -2.21 6.08
N LEU A 49 -7.69 -2.07 6.17
CA LEU A 49 -6.81 -2.99 6.89
C LEU A 49 -6.15 -2.40 8.12
N LEU A 50 -6.00 -1.08 8.19
CA LEU A 50 -5.20 -0.40 9.21
C LEU A 50 -6.04 0.64 9.94
N PRO A 51 -5.80 0.85 11.25
CA PRO A 51 -6.33 2.03 11.92
C PRO A 51 -5.62 3.30 11.41
N PRO A 52 -6.26 4.49 11.49
CA PRO A 52 -5.72 5.73 10.90
C PRO A 52 -4.33 6.14 11.40
N ASP A 53 -3.98 5.83 12.65
CA ASP A 53 -2.67 6.12 13.25
C ASP A 53 -1.52 5.25 12.69
N ARG A 54 -1.87 4.23 11.88
CA ARG A 54 -0.93 3.32 11.22
C ARG A 54 -0.82 3.58 9.72
N PHE A 55 -1.47 4.62 9.21
CA PHE A 55 -1.29 5.00 7.82
C PHE A 55 0.13 5.50 7.60
N ALA A 56 0.67 5.21 6.41
CA ALA A 56 1.95 5.75 6.01
C ALA A 56 1.78 7.22 5.62
N ASP A 57 2.77 8.05 5.98
CA ASP A 57 2.83 9.45 5.57
C ASP A 57 3.06 9.57 4.04
N PHE A 58 3.68 8.55 3.44
CA PHE A 58 4.03 8.48 2.01
C PHE A 58 3.65 7.13 1.42
N GLY A 59 3.28 7.16 0.15
CA GLY A 59 2.88 5.99 -0.62
C GLY A 59 3.94 5.53 -1.62
N MET A 60 3.53 4.57 -2.44
CA MET A 60 4.38 4.01 -3.48
C MET A 60 4.72 5.02 -4.59
N VAL A 61 3.84 5.98 -4.87
CA VAL A 61 4.11 7.04 -5.86
C VAL A 61 5.25 7.93 -5.39
N ASP A 62 5.21 8.39 -4.13
CA ASP A 62 6.28 9.18 -3.52
C ASP A 62 7.59 8.39 -3.56
N TRP A 63 7.55 7.11 -3.20
CA TRP A 63 8.70 6.23 -3.27
C TRP A 63 9.29 6.13 -4.69
N PHE A 64 8.47 5.92 -5.73
CA PHE A 64 8.98 5.85 -7.11
C PHE A 64 9.62 7.16 -7.59
N ILE A 65 9.07 8.31 -7.18
CA ILE A 65 9.62 9.63 -7.53
C ILE A 65 11.00 9.81 -6.90
N GLU A 66 11.12 9.51 -5.60
CA GLU A 66 12.38 9.66 -4.88
C GLU A 66 13.42 8.61 -5.32
N ASP A 67 12.99 7.38 -5.59
CA ASP A 67 13.87 6.32 -6.10
C ASP A 67 14.46 6.69 -7.47
N ALA A 68 13.69 7.36 -8.34
CA ALA A 68 14.18 7.82 -9.64
C ALA A 68 15.36 8.81 -9.55
N VAL A 69 15.55 9.47 -8.40
CA VAL A 69 16.69 10.37 -8.12
C VAL A 69 17.67 9.79 -7.09
N GLY A 70 17.55 8.50 -6.76
CA GLY A 70 18.43 7.80 -5.83
C GLY A 70 18.16 8.11 -4.35
N GLN A 71 16.95 8.56 -4.01
CA GLN A 71 16.53 8.97 -2.67
C GLN A 71 15.40 8.11 -2.08
N GLY A 72 15.02 7.01 -2.73
CA GLY A 72 13.87 6.18 -2.34
C GLY A 72 13.89 5.69 -0.88
N ASP A 73 15.07 5.39 -0.34
CA ASP A 73 15.23 4.96 1.07
C ASP A 73 14.76 6.02 2.09
N ALA A 74 14.80 7.30 1.73
CA ALA A 74 14.35 8.38 2.61
C ALA A 74 12.85 8.27 2.93
N VAL A 75 12.03 7.75 2.00
CA VAL A 75 10.58 7.61 2.16
C VAL A 75 10.20 6.63 3.27
N PHE A 76 11.06 5.64 3.57
CA PHE A 76 10.82 4.69 4.64
C PHE A 76 11.24 5.20 6.02
N ASP A 77 12.02 6.28 6.08
CA ASP A 77 12.57 6.79 7.33
C ASP A 77 11.69 7.94 7.85
N ARG A 78 10.82 7.65 8.83
CA ARG A 78 9.86 8.60 9.42
C ARG A 78 10.51 9.88 10.01
N LYS A 79 11.84 9.92 10.12
CA LYS A 79 12.63 11.04 10.63
C LYS A 79 13.38 11.83 9.56
N SER A 80 13.52 11.32 8.33
CA SER A 80 14.45 11.85 7.33
C SER A 80 13.88 13.00 6.50
N LEU A 81 12.56 13.22 6.48
CA LEU A 81 11.97 14.23 5.61
C LEU A 81 12.07 15.67 6.18
N PRO A 82 12.36 16.67 5.31
CA PRO A 82 12.57 18.04 5.72
C PRO A 82 11.34 18.63 6.42
N ARG A 83 11.57 19.50 7.42
CA ARG A 83 10.51 20.18 8.19
C ARG A 83 9.52 21.00 7.35
N SER A 84 9.82 21.29 6.09
CA SER A 84 8.93 22.02 5.17
C SER A 84 7.73 21.20 4.68
N LEU A 85 7.74 19.88 4.92
CA LEU A 85 6.67 18.94 4.55
C LEU A 85 5.95 18.36 5.79
N ARG A 86 6.17 18.94 6.98
CA ARG A 86 5.47 18.60 8.23
C ARG A 86 4.37 19.59 8.56
#